data_AF-Q4CL95-F1
#
_entry.id   AF-Q4CL95-F1
#
_cell.length_a   1.000
_cell.length_b   1.000
_cell.length_c   1.000
_cell.angle_alpha   90.00
_cell.angle_beta   90.00
_cell.angle_gamma   90.00
#
_symmetry.space_group_name_H-M   'P 1'
#
loop_
_entity.id
_entity.type
_entity.pdbx_description
1 polymer ?
#
loop_
_entity_poly.entity_id
_entity_poly.type
_entity_poly.pdbx_seq_one_letter_code
_entity_poly.pdbx_strand_id
1 'polypeptide(L)'
;MRRFLRRAGPPPQLLVLFLFSTTYCINILNWIFYIRYLRDEVEEGVIAAYIAFSVIGCILFFLLASPLIYWTYARASEIPQKNRRNVLCIGIGLCFFFHEFPLGWIEIYLVWYHGWRSILSSISLFIVWLCFTIGFFSTWLGYTWYLSKRLHFYYTARPDLMPVLRYMVPSEV
;
A
#
# COMPACT_ATOMS: atom_id res chain seq x y z
N MET A 1 -25.00 -18.70 -18.37
CA MET A 1 -24.63 -17.34 -18.84
C MET A 1 -24.32 -16.33 -17.72
N ARG A 2 -25.16 -16.13 -16.69
CA ARG A 2 -24.89 -15.14 -15.61
C ARG A 2 -23.58 -15.33 -14.83
N ARG A 3 -23.04 -16.55 -14.71
CA ARG A 3 -21.74 -16.79 -14.04
C ARG A 3 -20.53 -16.34 -14.85
N PHE A 4 -20.62 -16.32 -16.18
CA PHE A 4 -19.51 -15.87 -17.04
C PHE A 4 -19.35 -14.34 -17.01
N LEU A 5 -20.48 -13.61 -17.02
CA LEU A 5 -20.48 -12.15 -16.88
C LEU A 5 -19.97 -11.66 -15.52
N ARG A 6 -20.07 -12.48 -14.45
CA ARG A 6 -19.62 -12.10 -13.10
C ARG A 6 -18.10 -12.09 -12.91
N ARG A 7 -17.31 -12.52 -13.90
CA ARG A 7 -15.83 -12.57 -13.82
C ARG A 7 -15.13 -11.80 -14.93
N ALA A 8 -15.81 -10.87 -15.61
CA ALA A 8 -15.17 -10.12 -16.70
C ALA A 8 -14.05 -9.17 -16.22
N GLY A 9 -14.06 -8.76 -14.95
CA GLY A 9 -13.01 -7.91 -14.39
C GLY A 9 -11.74 -8.69 -14.03
N PRO A 10 -10.54 -8.18 -14.33
CA PRO A 10 -9.31 -8.77 -13.83
C PRO A 10 -9.34 -8.80 -12.29
N PRO A 11 -8.85 -9.88 -11.66
CA PRO A 11 -8.86 -10.00 -10.21
C PRO A 11 -8.01 -8.87 -9.60
N PRO A 12 -8.50 -8.20 -8.54
CA PRO A 12 -7.86 -7.00 -7.99
C PRO A 12 -6.44 -7.26 -7.49
N GLN A 13 -6.12 -8.47 -7.05
CA GLN A 13 -4.77 -8.84 -6.63
C GLN A 13 -3.77 -8.78 -7.79
N LEU A 14 -4.15 -9.21 -9.00
CA LEU A 14 -3.28 -9.13 -10.17
C LEU A 14 -3.12 -7.68 -10.63
N LEU A 15 -4.18 -6.87 -10.53
CA LEU A 15 -4.07 -5.42 -10.79
C LEU A 15 -3.08 -4.75 -9.84
N VAL A 16 -3.12 -5.08 -8.55
CA VAL A 16 -2.15 -4.58 -7.56
C VAL A 16 -0.74 -5.04 -7.91
N LEU A 17 -0.52 -6.32 -8.23
CA LEU A 17 0.80 -6.81 -8.64
C LEU A 17 1.33 -6.07 -9.86
N PHE A 18 0.50 -5.94 -10.89
CA PHE A 18 0.88 -5.24 -12.12
C PHE A 18 1.21 -3.77 -11.87
N LEU A 19 0.37 -3.08 -11.10
CA LEU A 19 0.53 -1.67 -10.78
C LEU A 19 1.83 -1.43 -9.98
N PHE A 20 2.07 -2.21 -8.93
CA PHE A 20 3.28 -2.08 -8.11
C PHE A 20 4.53 -2.44 -8.94
N SER A 21 4.51 -3.54 -9.69
CA SER A 21 5.61 -3.90 -10.59
C SER A 21 5.93 -2.79 -11.59
N THR A 22 4.91 -2.18 -12.19
CA THR A 22 5.07 -1.07 -13.13
C THR A 22 5.66 0.16 -12.44
N THR A 23 5.25 0.43 -11.20
CA THR A 23 5.78 1.53 -10.38
C THR A 23 7.28 1.37 -10.15
N TYR A 24 7.75 0.19 -9.73
CA TYR A 24 9.18 -0.05 -9.53
C TYR A 24 9.99 0.14 -10.83
N CYS A 25 9.48 -0.37 -11.96
CA CYS A 25 10.13 -0.16 -13.25
C CYS A 25 10.22 1.33 -13.59
N ILE A 26 9.12 2.08 -13.47
CA ILE A 26 9.09 3.51 -13.80
C ILE A 26 10.01 4.31 -12.90
N ASN A 27 10.08 4.02 -11.60
CA ASN A 27 10.95 4.73 -10.67
C ASN A 27 12.43 4.50 -10.99
N ILE A 28 12.80 3.25 -11.33
CA ILE A 28 14.17 2.94 -11.78
C ILE A 28 14.48 3.69 -13.08
N LEU A 29 13.56 3.71 -14.05
CA LEU A 29 13.75 4.46 -15.29
C LEU A 29 13.83 5.97 -15.03
N ASN A 30 13.02 6.51 -14.12
CA ASN A 30 13.05 7.92 -13.72
C ASN A 30 14.40 8.27 -13.09
N TRP A 31 14.96 7.37 -12.29
CA TRP A 31 16.30 7.55 -11.76
C TRP A 31 17.38 7.56 -12.86
N ILE A 32 17.34 6.58 -13.78
CA ILE A 32 18.32 6.44 -14.87
C ILE A 32 18.30 7.65 -15.81
N PHE A 33 17.11 8.11 -16.21
CA PHE A 33 16.95 9.11 -17.26
C PHE A 33 16.84 10.54 -16.76
N TYR A 34 16.52 10.77 -15.48
CA TYR A 34 16.26 12.11 -14.98
C TYR A 34 16.99 12.40 -13.66
N ILE A 35 16.68 11.69 -12.57
CA ILE A 35 17.20 12.03 -11.23
C ILE A 35 18.73 11.99 -11.19
N ARG A 36 19.37 11.05 -11.88
CA ARG A 36 20.84 10.98 -11.96
C ARG A 36 21.48 12.23 -12.55
N TYR A 37 20.82 12.91 -13.48
CA TYR A 37 21.34 14.11 -14.15
C TYR A 37 21.11 15.39 -13.35
N LEU A 38 20.29 15.33 -12.30
CA LEU A 38 20.10 16.44 -11.35
C LEU A 38 21.21 16.52 -10.30
N ARG A 39 22.30 15.73 -10.41
CA ARG A 39 23.37 15.68 -9.41
C ARG A 39 24.00 17.05 -9.11
N ASP A 40 24.06 17.94 -10.10
CA ASP A 40 24.62 19.28 -9.92
C ASP A 40 23.64 20.25 -9.23
N GLU A 41 22.35 19.89 -9.16
CA GLU A 41 21.28 20.73 -8.58
C GLU A 41 20.73 20.19 -7.26
N VAL A 42 20.78 18.87 -7.05
CA VAL A 42 20.14 18.15 -5.93
C VAL A 42 21.22 17.54 -5.04
N GLU A 43 21.01 17.62 -3.73
CA GLU A 43 21.91 17.00 -2.74
C GLU A 43 22.10 15.49 -3.01
N GLU A 44 23.35 15.03 -2.96
CA GLU A 44 23.69 13.63 -3.21
C GLU A 44 22.92 12.66 -2.28
N GLY A 45 22.61 13.08 -1.06
CA GLY A 45 21.82 12.31 -0.11
C GLY A 45 20.41 11.99 -0.60
N VAL A 46 19.75 12.93 -1.30
CA VAL A 46 18.40 12.73 -1.85
C VAL A 46 18.44 11.74 -3.01
N ILE A 47 19.43 11.88 -3.91
CA ILE A 47 19.61 10.95 -5.04
C ILE A 47 19.93 9.54 -4.53
N ALA A 48 20.80 9.43 -3.52
CA ALA A 48 21.15 8.16 -2.89
C ALA A 48 19.94 7.52 -2.20
N ALA A 49 19.14 8.30 -1.47
CA ALA A 49 17.91 7.82 -0.85
C ALA A 49 16.90 7.33 -1.90
N TYR A 50 16.72 8.07 -3.00
CA TYR A 50 15.80 7.70 -4.08
C TYR A 50 16.12 6.31 -4.63
N ILE A 51 17.39 6.07 -5.00
CA ILE A 51 17.79 4.76 -5.54
C ILE A 51 17.80 3.67 -4.48
N ALA A 52 18.19 3.98 -3.24
CA ALA A 52 18.18 3.02 -2.15
C ALA A 52 16.76 2.50 -1.88
N PHE A 53 15.78 3.38 -1.72
CA PHE A 53 14.39 2.98 -1.51
C PHE A 53 13.81 2.28 -2.74
N SER A 54 14.15 2.71 -3.95
CA SER A 54 13.74 2.01 -5.19
C SER A 54 14.26 0.57 -5.25
N VAL A 55 15.54 0.34 -4.92
CA VAL A 55 16.15 -0.99 -4.93
C VAL A 55 15.61 -1.87 -3.78
N ILE A 56 15.55 -1.33 -2.55
CA ILE A 56 14.99 -2.03 -1.39
C ILE A 56 13.54 -2.44 -1.68
N GLY A 57 12.74 -1.51 -2.20
CA GLY A 57 11.36 -1.75 -2.60
C GLY A 57 11.23 -2.85 -3.64
N CYS A 58 12.06 -2.81 -4.70
CA CYS A 58 12.09 -3.82 -5.76
C CYS A 58 12.41 -5.22 -5.20
N ILE A 59 13.46 -5.34 -4.37
CA ILE A 59 13.86 -6.61 -3.76
C ILE A 59 12.75 -7.16 -2.85
N LEU A 60 12.21 -6.32 -1.96
CA LEU A 60 11.12 -6.72 -1.07
C LEU A 60 9.86 -7.11 -1.83
N PHE A 61 9.57 -6.41 -2.93
CA PHE A 61 8.44 -6.74 -3.78
C PHE A 61 8.60 -8.12 -4.42
N PHE A 62 9.71 -8.37 -5.13
CA PHE A 62 9.88 -9.64 -5.84
C PHE A 62 10.05 -10.84 -4.90
N LEU A 63 10.74 -10.68 -3.77
CA LEU A 63 11.04 -11.78 -2.87
C LEU A 63 9.94 -12.05 -1.84
N LEU A 64 9.22 -11.03 -1.38
CA LEU A 64 8.27 -11.16 -0.27
C LEU A 64 6.85 -10.75 -0.67
N ALA A 65 6.63 -9.50 -1.06
CA ALA A 65 5.28 -8.97 -1.25
C ALA A 65 4.55 -9.63 -2.41
N SER A 66 5.21 -9.82 -3.56
CA SER A 66 4.64 -10.42 -4.75
C SER A 66 4.20 -11.87 -4.51
N PRO A 67 5.05 -12.76 -3.95
CA PRO A 67 4.61 -14.09 -3.52
C PRO A 67 3.41 -14.05 -2.55
N LEU A 68 3.42 -13.16 -1.55
CA LEU A 68 2.31 -13.04 -0.59
C LEU A 68 1.00 -12.62 -1.28
N ILE A 69 1.04 -11.62 -2.14
CA ILE A 69 -0.14 -11.12 -2.87
C ILE A 69 -0.63 -12.20 -3.84
N TYR A 70 0.27 -12.79 -4.63
CA TYR A 70 -0.05 -13.85 -5.58
C TYR A 70 -0.62 -15.09 -4.90
N TRP A 71 -0.11 -15.47 -3.73
CA TRP A 71 -0.62 -16.60 -2.94
C TRP A 71 -2.10 -16.41 -2.58
N THR A 72 -2.52 -15.20 -2.20
CA THR A 72 -3.93 -14.91 -1.87
C THR A 72 -4.87 -14.98 -3.08
N TYR A 73 -4.31 -14.89 -4.29
CA TYR A 73 -4.99 -15.09 -5.56
C TYR A 73 -5.03 -16.57 -5.96
N ALA A 74 -3.87 -17.22 -6.04
CA ALA A 74 -3.74 -18.59 -6.52
C ALA A 74 -4.48 -19.60 -5.63
N ARG A 75 -4.41 -19.42 -4.30
CA ARG A 75 -5.05 -20.31 -3.32
C ARG A 75 -6.30 -19.69 -2.68
N ALA A 76 -7.04 -18.92 -3.48
CA ALA A 76 -8.22 -18.19 -3.01
C ALA A 76 -9.32 -19.07 -2.39
N SER A 77 -9.44 -20.33 -2.82
CA SER A 77 -10.43 -21.31 -2.35
C SER A 77 -10.00 -22.05 -1.08
N GLU A 78 -8.70 -22.16 -0.82
CA GLU A 78 -8.15 -22.95 0.30
C GLU A 78 -7.99 -22.11 1.57
N ILE A 79 -7.87 -20.79 1.41
CA ILE A 79 -7.52 -19.89 2.52
C ILE A 79 -8.79 -19.18 3.02
N PRO A 80 -9.05 -19.16 4.34
CA PRO A 80 -10.14 -18.38 4.92
C PRO A 80 -10.04 -16.90 4.51
N GLN A 81 -11.18 -16.28 4.20
CA GLN A 81 -11.25 -14.89 3.73
C GLN A 81 -10.51 -13.91 4.64
N LYS A 82 -10.60 -14.11 5.97
CA LYS A 82 -9.87 -13.33 6.98
C LYS A 82 -8.36 -13.41 6.79
N ASN A 83 -7.81 -14.61 6.59
CA ASN A 83 -6.39 -14.82 6.42
C ASN A 83 -5.92 -14.25 5.07
N ARG A 84 -6.69 -14.43 3.99
CA ARG A 84 -6.40 -13.84 2.67
C ARG A 84 -6.24 -12.33 2.76
N ARG A 85 -7.18 -11.67 3.43
CA ARG A 85 -7.16 -10.21 3.61
C ARG A 85 -5.96 -9.74 4.43
N ASN A 86 -5.63 -10.45 5.50
CA ASN A 86 -4.48 -10.11 6.34
C ASN A 86 -3.16 -10.27 5.55
N VAL A 87 -2.99 -11.37 4.82
CA VAL A 87 -1.79 -11.62 4.00
C VAL A 87 -1.66 -10.56 2.91
N LEU A 88 -2.76 -10.21 2.23
CA LEU A 88 -2.79 -9.15 1.23
C LEU A 88 -2.38 -7.80 1.84
N CYS A 89 -2.94 -7.47 3.01
CA CYS A 89 -2.62 -6.23 3.73
C CYS A 89 -1.15 -6.19 4.16
N ILE A 90 -0.56 -7.32 4.55
CA ILE A 90 0.87 -7.42 4.90
C ILE A 90 1.72 -7.19 3.64
N GLY A 91 1.41 -7.86 2.53
CA GLY A 91 2.14 -7.68 1.27
C GLY A 91 2.12 -6.23 0.79
N ILE A 92 0.93 -5.61 0.75
CA ILE A 92 0.78 -4.19 0.38
C ILE A 92 1.48 -3.28 1.41
N GLY A 93 1.39 -3.60 2.70
CA GLY A 93 2.05 -2.82 3.75
C GLY A 93 3.57 -2.84 3.67
N LEU A 94 4.16 -3.98 3.32
CA LEU A 94 5.61 -4.09 3.09
C LEU A 94 6.06 -3.17 1.96
N CYS A 95 5.35 -3.16 0.82
CA CYS A 95 5.65 -2.22 -0.25
C CYS A 95 5.53 -0.78 0.28
N PHE A 96 4.40 -0.46 0.94
CA PHE A 96 4.07 0.89 1.36
C PHE A 96 5.16 1.51 2.25
N PHE A 97 5.55 0.81 3.31
CA PHE A 97 6.50 1.37 4.28
C PHE A 97 7.93 1.44 3.76
N PHE A 98 8.34 0.50 2.91
CA PHE A 98 9.74 0.42 2.44
C PHE A 98 9.97 1.09 1.09
N HIS A 99 8.92 1.50 0.38
CA HIS A 99 9.04 2.12 -0.93
C HIS A 99 8.09 3.29 -1.13
N GLU A 100 6.77 3.08 -1.21
CA GLU A 100 5.86 4.16 -1.63
C GLU A 100 5.87 5.35 -0.66
N PHE A 101 5.95 5.07 0.65
CA PHE A 101 6.00 6.12 1.66
C PHE A 101 7.25 7.00 1.52
N PRO A 102 8.49 6.48 1.65
CA PRO A 102 9.68 7.31 1.52
C PRO A 102 9.82 7.92 0.12
N LEU A 103 9.54 7.15 -0.94
CA LEU A 103 9.73 7.64 -2.31
C LEU A 103 8.70 8.69 -2.70
N GLY A 104 7.45 8.56 -2.24
CA GLY A 104 6.43 9.59 -2.43
C GLY A 104 6.86 10.93 -1.86
N TRP A 105 7.44 10.94 -0.65
CA TRP A 105 7.99 12.16 -0.05
C TRP A 105 9.19 12.73 -0.82
N ILE A 106 10.08 11.88 -1.30
CA ILE A 106 11.23 12.32 -2.10
C ILE A 106 10.75 12.95 -3.43
N GLU A 107 9.78 12.35 -4.11
CA GLU A 107 9.28 12.91 -5.37
C GLU A 107 8.52 14.22 -5.18
N ILE A 108 7.75 14.38 -4.11
CA ILE A 108 7.16 15.68 -3.74
C ILE A 108 8.26 16.71 -3.51
N TYR A 109 9.30 16.36 -2.74
CA TYR A 109 10.41 17.25 -2.45
C TYR A 109 11.08 17.73 -3.76
N LEU A 110 11.40 16.80 -4.65
CA LEU A 110 12.02 17.10 -5.94
C LEU A 110 11.16 18.06 -6.78
N VAL A 111 9.85 17.80 -6.84
CA VAL A 111 8.92 18.64 -7.59
C VAL A 111 8.73 20.01 -6.95
N TRP A 112 8.68 20.07 -5.62
CA TRP A 112 8.47 21.32 -4.89
C TRP A 112 9.66 22.28 -5.02
N TYR A 113 10.89 21.76 -4.94
CA TYR A 113 12.10 22.59 -4.95
C TYR A 113 12.74 22.76 -6.33
N HIS A 114 12.64 21.77 -7.22
CA HIS A 114 13.29 21.81 -8.54
C HIS A 114 12.30 21.95 -9.71
N GLY A 115 10.99 21.84 -9.43
CA GLY A 115 9.92 22.04 -10.39
C GLY A 115 9.66 20.82 -11.30
N TRP A 116 8.68 20.99 -12.18
CA TRP A 116 8.23 19.96 -13.13
C TRP A 116 9.00 20.05 -14.45
N ARG A 117 10.22 19.50 -14.50
CA ARG A 117 11.07 19.60 -15.71
C ARG A 117 10.98 18.38 -16.64
N SER A 118 10.44 17.25 -16.18
CA SER A 118 10.39 16.01 -16.95
C SER A 118 9.02 15.34 -16.88
N ILE A 119 8.48 14.97 -18.04
CA ILE A 119 7.23 14.20 -18.16
C ILE A 119 7.36 12.85 -17.44
N LEU A 120 8.54 12.22 -17.51
CA LEU A 120 8.79 10.94 -16.84
C LEU A 120 8.68 11.09 -15.31
N SER A 121 9.22 12.18 -14.76
CA SER A 121 9.08 12.48 -13.34
C SER A 121 7.63 12.72 -12.95
N SER A 122 6.82 13.32 -13.83
CA SER A 122 5.39 13.51 -13.59
C SER A 122 4.62 12.19 -13.54
N ILE A 123 4.92 11.29 -14.47
CA ILE A 123 4.31 9.96 -14.53
C ILE A 123 4.71 9.14 -13.29
N SER A 124 6.00 9.20 -12.93
CA SER A 124 6.54 8.58 -11.71
C SER A 124 5.77 9.06 -10.47
N LEU A 125 5.70 10.39 -10.28
CA LEU A 125 4.97 11.01 -9.17
C LEU A 125 3.53 10.54 -9.10
N PHE A 126 2.81 10.58 -10.22
CA PHE A 126 1.42 10.19 -10.26
C PHE A 126 1.22 8.72 -9.85
N ILE A 127 2.03 7.82 -10.38
CA ILE A 127 1.91 6.38 -10.13
C ILE A 127 2.34 6.05 -8.70
N VAL A 128 3.44 6.64 -8.20
CA VAL A 128 3.88 6.48 -6.81
C VAL A 128 2.79 6.95 -5.85
N TRP A 129 2.14 8.08 -6.12
CA TRP A 129 1.04 8.57 -5.29
C TRP A 129 -0.23 7.72 -5.35
N LEU A 130 -0.53 7.14 -6.52
CA LEU A 130 -1.62 6.18 -6.65
C LEU A 130 -1.34 4.94 -5.78
N CYS A 131 -0.12 4.39 -5.86
CA CYS A 131 0.31 3.26 -5.04
C CYS A 131 0.39 3.62 -3.55
N PHE A 132 0.86 4.83 -3.22
CA PHE A 132 0.85 5.37 -1.87
C PHE A 132 -0.56 5.37 -1.29
N THR A 133 -1.55 5.83 -2.08
CA THR A 133 -2.94 5.89 -1.65
C THR A 133 -3.51 4.50 -1.38
N ILE A 134 -3.24 3.54 -2.28
CA ILE A 134 -3.63 2.14 -2.10
C ILE A 134 -2.97 1.54 -0.86
N GLY A 135 -1.67 1.78 -0.68
CA GLY A 135 -0.89 1.33 0.47
C GLY A 135 -1.39 1.91 1.78
N PHE A 136 -1.62 3.21 1.83
CA PHE A 136 -2.13 3.94 2.97
C PHE A 136 -3.51 3.45 3.38
N PHE A 137 -4.49 3.40 2.46
CA PHE A 137 -5.83 2.93 2.82
C PHE A 137 -5.85 1.45 3.19
N SER A 138 -5.05 0.61 2.52
CA SER A 138 -4.98 -0.82 2.87
C SER A 138 -4.42 -1.03 4.26
N THR A 139 -3.30 -0.38 4.59
CA THR A 139 -2.68 -0.46 5.92
C THR A 139 -3.54 0.17 7.00
N TRP A 140 -4.18 1.32 6.71
CA TRP A 140 -5.11 2.00 7.61
C TRP A 140 -6.34 1.13 7.92
N LEU A 141 -6.97 0.53 6.91
CA LEU A 141 -8.10 -0.38 7.11
C LEU A 141 -7.66 -1.65 7.85
N GLY A 142 -6.47 -2.17 7.57
CA GLY A 142 -5.88 -3.27 8.32
C GLY A 142 -5.69 -2.95 9.80
N TYR A 143 -5.15 -1.77 10.08
CA TYR A 143 -4.90 -1.27 11.44
C TYR A 143 -6.20 -1.03 12.21
N THR A 144 -7.17 -0.33 11.61
CA THR A 144 -8.48 -0.09 12.24
C THR A 144 -9.24 -1.38 12.54
N TRP A 145 -9.17 -2.39 11.67
CA TRP A 145 -9.72 -3.71 11.96
C TRP A 145 -8.99 -4.44 13.09
N TYR A 146 -7.67 -4.29 13.19
CA TYR A 146 -6.91 -4.87 14.28
C TYR A 146 -7.31 -4.22 15.62
N LEU A 147 -7.37 -2.88 15.66
CA LEU A 147 -7.80 -2.13 16.84
C LEU A 147 -9.23 -2.46 17.25
N SER A 148 -10.17 -2.48 16.31
CA SER A 148 -11.58 -2.81 16.57
C SER A 148 -11.72 -4.19 17.24
N LYS A 149 -10.95 -5.19 16.80
CA LYS A 149 -10.93 -6.51 17.44
C LYS A 149 -10.32 -6.47 18.84
N ARG A 150 -9.20 -5.78 19.02
CA ARG A 150 -8.56 -5.64 20.33
C ARG A 150 -9.50 -4.96 21.32
N LEU A 151 -10.18 -3.90 20.92
CA LEU A 151 -11.20 -3.21 21.72
C LEU A 151 -12.37 -4.13 22.04
N HIS A 152 -12.91 -4.84 21.05
CA HIS A 152 -14.01 -5.79 21.30
C HIS A 152 -13.61 -6.85 22.33
N PHE A 153 -12.45 -7.49 22.18
CA PHE A 153 -11.98 -8.47 23.17
C PHE A 153 -11.77 -7.86 24.55
N TYR A 154 -11.21 -6.64 24.62
CA TYR A 154 -11.00 -5.94 25.88
C TYR A 154 -12.32 -5.66 26.60
N TYR A 155 -13.34 -5.16 25.90
CA TYR A 155 -14.65 -4.86 26.49
C TYR A 155 -15.49 -6.12 26.77
N THR A 156 -15.41 -7.17 25.95
CA THR A 156 -16.07 -8.45 26.26
C THR A 156 -15.45 -9.13 27.48
N ALA A 157 -14.13 -9.00 27.68
CA ALA A 157 -13.44 -9.55 28.85
C ALA A 157 -13.64 -8.71 30.13
N ARG A 158 -14.05 -7.44 29.99
CA ARG A 158 -14.31 -6.51 31.10
C ARG A 158 -15.72 -5.93 31.01
N PRO A 159 -16.77 -6.74 31.26
CA PRO A 159 -18.16 -6.27 31.21
C PRO A 159 -18.46 -5.20 32.28
N ASP A 160 -17.66 -5.15 33.34
CA ASP A 160 -17.67 -4.11 34.39
C ASP A 160 -17.29 -2.73 33.86
N LEU A 161 -16.42 -2.66 32.84
CA LEU A 161 -16.03 -1.42 32.18
C LEU A 161 -16.98 -0.99 31.06
N MET A 162 -17.97 -1.81 30.67
CA MET A 162 -19.02 -1.34 29.76
C MET A 162 -19.97 -0.44 30.57
N PRO A 163 -19.86 0.89 30.47
CA PRO A 163 -20.73 1.77 31.22
C PRO A 163 -22.10 1.71 30.53
N VAL A 164 -22.97 0.89 31.11
CA VAL A 164 -24.42 1.03 31.06
C VAL A 164 -25.02 1.33 29.67
N LEU A 165 -24.77 0.45 28.70
CA LEU A 165 -25.69 0.29 27.55
C LEU A 165 -27.11 -0.15 28.02
N ARG A 166 -27.27 -0.49 29.31
CA ARG A 166 -28.56 -0.71 29.98
C ARG A 166 -29.45 0.53 30.07
N TYR A 167 -28.94 1.75 29.85
CA TYR A 167 -29.79 2.96 29.86
C TYR A 167 -30.48 3.25 28.51
N MET A 168 -30.24 2.46 27.46
CA MET A 168 -30.97 2.59 26.18
C MET A 168 -32.08 1.56 26.00
N VAL A 169 -32.57 0.93 27.09
CA VAL A 169 -33.91 0.32 27.03
C VAL A 169 -34.89 1.48 27.24
N PRO A 170 -35.67 1.89 26.22
CA PRO A 170 -36.71 2.88 26.43
C PRO A 170 -37.64 2.29 27.47
N SER A 171 -37.83 3.00 28.59
CA SER A 171 -38.91 2.68 29.51
C SER A 171 -40.22 2.73 28.73
N GLU A 172 -40.81 1.57 28.47
CA GLU A 172 -42.19 1.46 28.05
C GLU A 172 -43.06 2.14 29.12
N VAL A 173 -43.64 3.27 28.76
CA VAL A 173 -44.83 3.86 29.38
C VAL A 173 -45.79 4.14 28.25
#